data_AF-A0A9N7R493-F1
#
_entry.id   AF-A0A9N7R493-F1
#
_cell.length_a   1.000
_cell.length_b   1.000
_cell.length_c   1.000
_cell.angle_alpha   90.00
_cell.angle_beta   90.00
_cell.angle_gamma   90.00
#
_symmetry.space_group_name_H-M   'P 1'
#
loop_
_entity.id
_entity.type
_entity.pdbx_description
1 polymer ?
#
loop_
_entity_poly.entity_id
_entity_poly.type
_entity_poly.pdbx_seq_one_letter_code
_entity_poly.pdbx_strand_id
1 'polypeptide(L)'
;MASLFALSALFQFNDSDWYFWIPLYAIACAVNLVSWAKKPNSRMIRTAQFDLCLGIFLFMKVSIEGFLEGSKFAGFWSFDMRERTVREKFGSGLVISSMFLFLQISNTRPTLLTKYGMPILVGVAYGLSFIFFAFQHGEMKY
;
A
#
# COMPACT_ATOMS: atom_id res chain seq x y z
N MET A 1 3.78 4.79 -8.72
CA MET A 1 3.38 4.57 -7.32
C MET A 1 2.82 5.80 -6.65
N ALA A 2 3.50 6.96 -6.65
CA ALA A 2 3.04 8.14 -5.91
C ALA A 2 1.58 8.56 -6.22
N SER A 3 1.21 8.62 -7.50
CA SER A 3 -0.17 8.91 -7.93
C SER A 3 -1.21 7.89 -7.44
N LEU A 4 -0.86 6.60 -7.38
CA LEU A 4 -1.75 5.57 -6.82
C LEU A 4 -1.99 5.81 -5.33
N PHE A 5 -0.94 6.10 -4.57
CA PHE A 5 -1.08 6.41 -3.15
C PHE A 5 -1.86 7.71 -2.91
N ALA A 6 -1.66 8.74 -3.75
CA ALA A 6 -2.45 9.96 -3.69
C ALA A 6 -3.95 9.68 -3.94
N LEU A 7 -4.29 8.85 -4.94
CA LEU A 7 -5.66 8.43 -5.20
C LEU A 7 -6.24 7.60 -4.05
N SER A 8 -5.46 6.66 -3.47
CA SER A 8 -5.88 5.89 -2.30
C SER A 8 -6.18 6.76 -1.08
N ALA A 9 -5.36 7.80 -0.84
CA ALA A 9 -5.60 8.75 0.24
C ALA A 9 -6.92 9.53 0.07
N LEU A 10 -7.26 9.89 -1.16
CA LEU A 10 -8.51 10.59 -1.47
C LEU A 10 -9.73 9.70 -1.24
N PHE A 11 -9.67 8.44 -1.63
CA PHE A 11 -10.79 7.51 -1.43
C PHE A 11 -11.01 7.17 0.05
N GLN A 12 -9.97 7.15 0.87
CA GLN A 12 -10.07 6.82 2.29
C GLN A 12 -10.59 7.97 3.18
N PHE A 13 -10.86 9.15 2.61
CA PHE A 13 -11.31 10.32 3.38
C PHE A 13 -12.68 10.13 4.05
N ASN A 14 -13.49 9.21 3.52
CA ASN A 14 -14.84 8.95 4.00
C ASN A 14 -14.93 7.82 5.04
N ASP A 15 -13.81 7.18 5.37
CA ASP A 15 -13.78 6.04 6.29
C ASP A 15 -13.51 6.47 7.75
N SER A 16 -14.10 5.77 8.72
CA SER A 16 -13.92 6.06 10.15
C SER A 16 -12.45 6.08 10.60
N ASP A 17 -11.57 5.34 9.93
CA ASP A 17 -10.15 5.20 10.28
C ASP A 17 -9.23 6.09 9.43
N TRP A 18 -9.79 7.08 8.72
CA TRP A 18 -9.06 7.94 7.79
C TRP A 18 -7.79 8.55 8.39
N TYR A 19 -7.80 8.84 9.69
CA TYR A 19 -6.68 9.42 10.43
C TYR A 19 -5.39 8.60 10.38
N PHE A 20 -5.47 7.28 10.23
CA PHE A 20 -4.29 6.42 10.11
C PHE A 20 -3.89 6.17 8.65
N TRP A 21 -4.88 6.06 7.77
CA TRP A 21 -4.68 5.75 6.36
C TRP A 21 -4.16 6.93 5.55
N ILE A 22 -4.66 8.15 5.79
CA ILE A 22 -4.22 9.33 5.06
C ILE A 22 -2.72 9.60 5.29
N PRO A 23 -2.21 9.62 6.54
CA PRO A 23 -0.77 9.77 6.77
C PRO A 23 0.05 8.68 6.10
N LEU A 24 -0.37 7.41 6.16
CA LEU A 24 0.30 6.29 5.51
C LEU A 24 0.46 6.54 4.00
N TYR A 25 -0.65 6.79 3.29
CA TYR A 25 -0.61 6.99 1.85
C TYR A 25 0.08 8.31 1.45
N ALA A 26 -0.08 9.37 2.24
CA ALA A 26 0.57 10.66 1.97
C ALA A 26 2.09 10.58 2.11
N ILE A 27 2.59 9.91 3.15
CA ILE A 27 4.02 9.69 3.35
C ILE A 27 4.57 8.81 2.23
N ALA A 28 3.90 7.69 1.93
CA ALA A 28 4.29 6.81 0.82
C ALA A 28 4.35 7.55 -0.52
N CYS A 29 3.38 8.44 -0.78
CA CYS A 29 3.35 9.31 -1.95
C CYS A 29 4.57 10.24 -2.00
N ALA A 30 4.82 10.97 -0.91
CA ALA A 30 5.93 11.91 -0.81
C ALA A 30 7.29 11.23 -0.98
N VAL A 31 7.52 10.09 -0.32
CA VAL A 31 8.79 9.34 -0.45
C VAL A 31 9.00 8.87 -1.89
N ASN A 32 7.96 8.34 -2.55
CA ASN A 32 8.06 7.88 -3.93
C ASN A 32 8.21 9.01 -4.96
N LEU A 33 7.69 10.21 -4.67
CA LEU A 33 7.85 11.37 -5.54
C LEU A 33 9.26 11.96 -5.41
N VAL A 34 9.77 12.07 -4.18
CA VAL A 34 11.11 12.61 -3.93
C VAL A 34 12.20 11.63 -4.35
N SER A 35 11.97 10.31 -4.24
CA SER A 35 12.94 9.29 -4.66
C SER A 35 13.21 9.30 -6.17
N TRP A 36 12.23 9.72 -6.98
CA TRP A 36 12.43 9.93 -8.42
C TRP A 36 13.37 11.11 -8.70
N ALA A 37 13.27 12.18 -7.90
CA ALA A 37 13.96 13.43 -8.16
C ALA A 37 15.34 13.55 -7.48
N LYS A 38 15.57 12.84 -6.37
CA LYS A 38 16.75 13.02 -5.53
C LYS A 38 17.28 11.68 -5.00
N LYS A 39 18.59 11.61 -4.77
CA LYS A 39 19.21 10.50 -4.04
C LYS A 39 18.61 10.41 -2.62
N PRO A 40 18.46 9.20 -2.06
CA PRO A 40 17.88 9.01 -0.74
C PRO A 40 18.72 9.73 0.33
N ASN A 41 18.06 10.60 1.09
CA ASN A 41 18.63 11.29 2.23
C ASN A 41 18.29 10.56 3.55
N SER A 42 19.08 10.76 4.61
CA SER A 42 18.86 10.15 5.93
C SER A 42 17.46 10.39 6.50
N ARG A 43 16.90 11.59 6.27
CA ARG A 43 15.52 11.91 6.65
C ARG A 43 14.49 11.05 5.90
N MET A 44 14.67 10.88 4.59
CA MET A 44 13.77 10.06 3.77
C MET A 44 13.81 8.59 4.19
N ILE A 45 14.99 8.07 4.53
CA ILE A 45 15.16 6.71 5.05
C ILE A 45 14.39 6.56 6.36
N ARG A 46 14.53 7.50 7.30
CA ARG A 46 13.80 7.47 8.57
C ARG A 46 12.28 7.58 8.37
N THR A 47 11.84 8.45 7.46
CA THR A 47 10.42 8.58 7.11
C THR A 47 9.87 7.30 6.48
N ALA A 48 10.61 6.66 5.58
CA ALA A 48 10.22 5.39 4.98
C ALA A 48 10.20 4.23 5.99
N GLN A 49 11.09 4.21 6.98
CA GLN A 49 11.05 3.24 8.08
C GLN A 49 9.81 3.44 8.96
N PHE A 50 9.46 4.69 9.26
CA PHE A 50 8.24 5.02 10.00
C PHE A 50 7.00 4.57 9.23
N ASP A 51 6.93 4.90 7.94
CA ASP A 51 5.82 4.53 7.06
C ASP A 51 5.68 3.02 6.89
N LEU A 52 6.81 2.30 6.82
CA LEU A 52 6.83 0.84 6.80
C LEU A 52 6.30 0.24 8.11
N CYS A 53 6.69 0.80 9.25
CA CYS A 53 6.18 0.38 10.55
C CYS A 53 4.66 0.63 10.66
N LEU A 54 4.21 1.82 10.25
CA LEU A 54 2.80 2.18 10.23
C LEU A 54 2.00 1.27 9.28
N GLY A 55 2.57 0.97 8.10
CA GLY A 55 1.98 0.05 7.13
C GLY A 55 1.81 -1.35 7.69
N ILE A 56 2.84 -1.90 8.34
CA ILE A 56 2.77 -3.20 9.01
C ILE A 56 1.71 -3.19 10.12
N PHE A 57 1.67 -2.13 10.93
CA PHE A 57 0.69 -1.99 11.99
C PHE A 57 -0.75 -2.02 11.45
N LEU A 58 -1.03 -1.25 10.39
CA LEU A 58 -2.35 -1.24 9.76
C LEU A 58 -2.67 -2.56 9.06
N PHE A 59 -1.70 -3.19 8.41
CA PHE A 59 -1.88 -4.52 7.82
C PHE A 59 -2.29 -5.56 8.88
N MET A 60 -1.64 -5.54 10.04
CA MET A 60 -2.00 -6.41 11.16
C MET A 60 -3.38 -6.08 11.74
N LYS A 61 -3.71 -4.79 11.90
CA LYS A 61 -5.05 -4.34 12.34
C LYS A 61 -6.15 -4.91 11.45
N VAL A 62 -6.05 -4.71 10.15
CA VAL A 62 -7.07 -5.18 9.19
C VAL A 62 -7.08 -6.71 9.07
N SER A 63 -5.95 -7.36 9.30
CA SER A 63 -5.87 -8.83 9.38
C SER A 63 -6.61 -9.38 10.59
N ILE A 64 -6.49 -8.71 11.74
CA ILE A 64 -7.20 -9.08 12.97
C ILE A 64 -8.70 -8.81 12.85
N GLU A 65 -9.12 -7.69 12.27
CA GLU A 65 -10.54 -7.40 12.01
C GLU A 65 -11.18 -8.46 11.11
N GLY A 66 -10.51 -8.82 10.01
CA GLY A 66 -10.98 -9.91 9.15
C GLY A 66 -11.02 -11.28 9.82
N PHE A 67 -10.25 -11.49 10.91
CA PHE A 67 -10.30 -12.71 11.71
C PHE A 67 -11.45 -12.69 12.74
N LEU A 68 -11.74 -11.52 13.31
CA LEU A 68 -12.79 -11.32 14.32
C LEU A 68 -14.19 -11.30 13.71
N GLU A 69 -14.38 -10.62 12.58
CA GLU A 69 -15.68 -10.53 11.88
C GLU A 69 -16.06 -11.85 11.19
N GLY A 70 -15.08 -12.68 10.84
CA GLY A 70 -15.27 -13.97 10.19
C GLY A 70 -14.57 -15.08 10.95
N SER A 71 -15.26 -15.74 11.88
CA SER A 71 -14.79 -16.93 12.62
C SER A 71 -14.54 -18.19 11.74
N LYS A 72 -14.27 -18.02 10.44
CA LYS A 72 -13.93 -19.08 9.49
C LYS A 72 -12.70 -18.64 8.73
N PHE A 73 -11.67 -19.50 8.77
CA PHE A 73 -10.42 -19.40 7.98
C PHE A 73 -10.61 -19.09 6.47
N ALA A 74 -11.83 -19.20 5.94
CA ALA A 74 -12.18 -18.82 4.58
C ALA A 74 -12.10 -17.30 4.30
N GLY A 75 -12.36 -16.44 5.31
CA GLY A 75 -12.31 -14.98 5.15
C GLY A 75 -10.88 -14.43 4.98
N PHE A 76 -9.87 -15.14 5.48
CA PHE A 76 -8.46 -14.74 5.31
C PHE A 76 -8.00 -14.85 3.84
N TRP A 77 -8.56 -15.80 3.09
CA TRP A 77 -8.26 -16.02 1.67
C TRP A 77 -9.34 -15.45 0.73
N SER A 78 -10.35 -14.77 1.28
CA SER A 78 -11.32 -14.06 0.45
C SER A 78 -10.58 -12.89 -0.23
N PHE A 79 -10.38 -13.03 -1.54
CA PHE A 79 -9.87 -11.96 -2.40
C PHE A 79 -11.02 -11.09 -2.94
N ASP A 80 -12.18 -11.11 -2.28
CA ASP A 80 -13.30 -10.28 -2.70
C ASP A 80 -13.03 -8.81 -2.36
N MET A 81 -12.54 -8.08 -3.35
CA MET A 81 -12.19 -6.66 -3.27
C MET A 81 -13.41 -5.75 -3.07
N ARG A 82 -14.63 -6.31 -3.08
CA ARG A 82 -15.83 -5.61 -2.60
C ARG A 82 -15.79 -5.37 -1.10
N GLU A 83 -15.15 -6.26 -0.35
CA GLU A 83 -14.96 -6.09 1.08
C GLU A 83 -13.92 -5.00 1.35
N ARG A 84 -14.27 -4.10 2.27
CA ARG A 84 -13.40 -3.00 2.67
C ARG A 84 -12.08 -3.51 3.24
N THR A 85 -12.11 -4.58 4.03
CA THR A 85 -10.94 -5.20 4.67
C THR A 85 -9.93 -5.73 3.65
N VAL A 86 -10.40 -6.28 2.51
CA VAL A 86 -9.52 -6.76 1.44
C VAL A 86 -8.82 -5.59 0.76
N ARG A 87 -9.54 -4.52 0.43
CA ARG A 87 -8.92 -3.31 -0.17
C ARG A 87 -7.89 -2.68 0.75
N GLU A 88 -8.20 -2.57 2.04
CA GLU A 88 -7.29 -2.02 3.05
C GLU A 88 -6.02 -2.87 3.23
N LYS A 89 -6.13 -4.21 3.21
CA LYS A 89 -4.97 -5.14 3.20
C LYS A 89 -4.10 -4.95 1.97
N PHE A 90 -4.71 -4.82 0.79
CA PHE A 90 -3.97 -4.60 -0.44
C PHE A 90 -3.29 -3.24 -0.48
N GLY A 91 -3.97 -2.18 -0.05
CA GLY A 91 -3.41 -0.84 0.02
C GLY A 91 -2.22 -0.74 0.97
N SER A 92 -2.38 -1.23 2.20
CA SER A 92 -1.27 -1.30 3.17
C SER A 92 -0.12 -2.21 2.68
N GLY A 93 -0.43 -3.36 2.06
CA GLY A 93 0.57 -4.26 1.47
C GLY A 93 1.39 -3.60 0.35
N LEU A 94 0.74 -2.78 -0.50
CA LEU A 94 1.41 -2.00 -1.54
C LEU A 94 2.34 -0.94 -0.95
N VAL A 95 1.94 -0.28 0.16
CA VAL A 95 2.81 0.67 0.87
C VAL A 95 4.02 -0.05 1.47
N ILE A 96 3.82 -1.16 2.19
CA ILE A 96 4.90 -1.94 2.80
C ILE A 96 5.91 -2.39 1.74
N SER A 97 5.43 -3.00 0.65
CA SER A 97 6.31 -3.47 -0.43
C SER A 97 7.05 -2.31 -1.13
N SER A 98 6.39 -1.17 -1.35
CA SER A 98 7.02 0.02 -1.91
C SER A 98 8.11 0.58 -0.99
N MET A 99 7.84 0.73 0.31
CA MET A 99 8.81 1.25 1.28
C MET A 99 9.96 0.28 1.51
N PHE A 100 9.69 -1.02 1.52
CA PHE A 100 10.72 -2.05 1.62
C PHE A 100 11.68 -2.00 0.44
N LEU A 101 11.17 -1.92 -0.80
CA LEU A 101 12.00 -1.77 -1.99
C LEU A 101 12.78 -0.45 -1.96
N PHE A 102 12.17 0.65 -1.53
CA PHE A 102 12.85 1.95 -1.39
C PHE A 102 14.03 1.86 -0.41
N LEU A 103 13.85 1.23 0.75
CA LEU A 103 14.92 1.03 1.73
C LEU A 103 16.04 0.12 1.19
N GLN A 104 15.70 -0.91 0.41
CA GLN A 104 16.69 -1.77 -0.24
C GLN A 104 17.51 -1.02 -1.30
N ILE A 105 16.87 -0.14 -2.09
CA ILE A 105 17.55 0.72 -3.08
C ILE A 105 18.50 1.71 -2.39
N SER A 106 18.14 2.19 -1.19
CA SER A 106 19.00 3.06 -0.40
C SER A 106 20.27 2.35 0.10
N ASN A 107 20.26 1.01 0.14
CA ASN A 107 21.37 0.21 0.61
C ASN A 107 22.38 0.00 -0.53
N THR A 108 23.67 0.08 -0.24
CA THR A 108 24.76 0.18 -1.23
C THR A 108 24.98 -1.08 -2.08
N ARG A 109 24.16 -2.13 -1.89
CA ARG A 109 24.28 -3.41 -2.62
C ARG A 109 23.10 -3.57 -3.57
N PRO A 110 23.26 -3.28 -4.87
CA PRO A 110 22.20 -3.46 -5.85
C PRO A 110 21.91 -4.96 -5.99
N THR A 111 20.72 -5.37 -5.58
CA THR A 111 20.21 -6.71 -5.83
C THR A 111 19.33 -6.71 -7.08
N LEU A 112 19.16 -7.87 -7.72
CA LEU A 112 18.21 -8.05 -8.82
C LEU A 112 16.80 -7.55 -8.44
N LEU A 113 16.43 -7.74 -7.17
CA LEU A 113 15.18 -7.24 -6.57
C LEU A 113 15.06 -5.72 -6.62
N THR A 114 16.14 -4.97 -6.33
CA THR A 114 16.10 -3.49 -6.42
C THR A 114 16.00 -2.98 -7.86
N LYS A 115 16.53 -3.72 -8.84
CA LYS A 115 16.54 -3.29 -10.25
C LYS A 115 15.19 -3.48 -10.94
N TYR A 116 14.50 -4.58 -10.67
CA TYR A 116 13.22 -4.89 -11.32
C TYR A 116 12.01 -4.83 -10.38
N GLY A 117 12.22 -4.87 -9.06
CA GLY A 117 11.14 -4.92 -8.09
C GLY A 117 10.23 -3.69 -8.15
N MET A 118 10.80 -2.49 -8.23
CA MET A 118 9.99 -1.26 -8.28
C MET A 118 9.13 -1.15 -9.55
N PRO A 119 9.66 -1.36 -10.78
CA PRO A 119 8.82 -1.34 -11.98
C PRO A 119 7.81 -2.49 -12.04
N ILE A 120 8.16 -3.69 -11.57
CA ILE A 120 7.20 -4.80 -11.47
C ILE A 120 6.08 -4.44 -10.51
N LEU A 121 6.40 -3.91 -9.33
CA LEU A 121 5.41 -3.54 -8.33
C LEU A 121 4.47 -2.44 -8.88
N VAL A 122 5.01 -1.47 -9.60
CA VAL A 122 4.21 -0.44 -10.31
C VAL A 122 3.27 -1.09 -11.31
N GLY A 123 3.78 -1.98 -12.17
CA GLY A 123 2.97 -2.68 -13.18
C GLY A 123 1.85 -3.50 -12.57
N VAL A 124 2.14 -4.23 -11.49
CA VAL A 124 1.16 -5.02 -10.74
C VAL A 124 0.10 -4.11 -10.12
N ALA A 125 0.50 -3.03 -9.44
CA ALA A 125 -0.45 -2.14 -8.77
C ALA A 125 -1.39 -1.40 -9.74
N TYR A 126 -0.85 -0.91 -10.86
CA TYR A 126 -1.68 -0.30 -11.90
C TYR A 126 -2.55 -1.33 -12.62
N GLY A 127 -2.03 -2.53 -12.90
CA GLY A 127 -2.79 -3.62 -13.51
C GLY A 127 -3.97 -4.04 -12.64
N LEU A 128 -3.75 -4.24 -11.35
CA LEU A 128 -4.81 -4.49 -10.37
C LEU A 128 -5.84 -3.35 -10.38
N SER A 129 -5.39 -2.09 -10.24
CA SER A 129 -6.29 -0.93 -10.23
C SER A 129 -7.15 -0.84 -11.50
N PHE A 130 -6.57 -1.13 -12.67
CA PHE A 130 -7.27 -1.13 -13.95
C PHE A 130 -8.29 -2.27 -14.04
N ILE A 131 -7.93 -3.48 -13.63
CA ILE A 131 -8.84 -4.63 -13.61
C ILE A 131 -10.06 -4.31 -12.72
N PHE A 132 -9.86 -3.68 -11.56
CA PHE A 132 -10.98 -3.29 -10.70
C PHE A 132 -11.90 -2.27 -11.34
N PHE A 133 -11.33 -1.21 -11.91
CA PHE A 133 -12.11 -0.18 -12.58
C PHE A 133 -12.88 -0.75 -13.78
N ALA A 134 -12.27 -1.64 -14.56
CA ALA A 134 -12.88 -2.19 -15.77
C ALA A 134 -13.95 -3.28 -15.49
N PHE A 135 -13.75 -4.11 -14.45
CA PHE A 135 -14.58 -5.31 -14.24
C PHE A 135 -15.47 -5.28 -12.98
N GLN A 136 -15.18 -4.45 -11.97
CA GLN A 136 -15.89 -4.49 -10.68
C GLN A 136 -16.65 -3.21 -10.31
N HIS A 137 -16.66 -2.19 -11.18
CA HIS A 137 -17.28 -0.90 -10.87
C HIS A 137 -18.80 -0.96 -10.63
N GLY A 138 -19.50 -1.96 -11.19
CA GLY A 138 -20.96 -2.08 -11.12
C GLY A 138 -21.54 -2.71 -9.84
N GLU A 139 -20.71 -3.28 -8.96
CA GLU A 139 -21.21 -4.09 -7.83
C GLU A 139 -20.58 -3.73 -6.47
N MET A 140 -20.02 -2.53 -6.35
CA MET A 140 -19.50 -2.03 -5.08
C MET A 140 -20.66 -1.66 -4.15
N LYS A 141 -20.83 -2.41 -3.06
CA LYS A 141 -21.69 -2.01 -1.94
C LYS A 141 -20.96 -0.93 -1.14
N TYR A 142 -21.55 0.27 -1.10
CA TYR A 142 -21.15 1.37 -0.22
C TYR A 142 -21.52 1.08 1.22
#